data_AF-A0A9E6F236-F1
#
_entry.id   AF-A0A9E6F236-F1
#
_cell.length_a   1.000
_cell.length_b   1.000
_cell.length_c   1.000
_cell.angle_alpha   90.00
_cell.angle_beta   90.00
_cell.angle_gamma   90.00
#
_symmetry.space_group_name_H-M   'P 1'
#
loop_
_entity.id
_entity.type
_entity.pdbx_description
1 polymer ?
#
loop_
_entity_poly.entity_id
_entity_poly.type
_entity_poly.pdbx_seq_one_letter_code
_entity_poly.pdbx_strand_id
1 'polypeptide(L)'
;MSPPEILYIIAFSLFLIGAAKSFRENGSPRSVAIMGVAVLIDFLTAMLPLAGVEFLKMHVQGRNLALVIGILLGFAVWALFLVALLSKRKGKYPLYHRLITLTEILWFIDFIMFLLGTYKFELT
;
A
#
# COMPACT_ATOMS: atom_id res chain seq x y z
N MET A 1 -4.98 -17.08 -6.86
CA MET A 1 -4.62 -15.94 -6.00
C MET A 1 -4.47 -16.41 -4.57
N SER A 2 -3.36 -16.08 -3.95
CA SER A 2 -3.10 -16.42 -2.55
C SER A 2 -3.87 -15.49 -1.60
N PRO A 3 -4.20 -15.92 -0.35
CA PRO A 3 -4.83 -15.03 0.63
C PRO A 3 -4.16 -13.66 0.82
N PRO A 4 -2.81 -13.53 0.93
CA PRO A 4 -2.18 -12.22 1.05
C PRO A 4 -2.37 -11.34 -0.19
N GLU A 5 -2.43 -11.90 -1.40
CA GLU A 5 -2.74 -11.12 -2.62
C GLU A 5 -4.15 -10.52 -2.57
N ILE A 6 -5.13 -11.29 -2.09
CA ILE A 6 -6.51 -10.81 -1.96
C ILE A 6 -6.58 -9.67 -0.95
N LEU A 7 -5.90 -9.81 0.20
CA LEU A 7 -5.84 -8.74 1.21
C LEU A 7 -5.14 -7.49 0.66
N TYR A 8 -4.08 -7.66 -0.14
CA TYR A 8 -3.40 -6.55 -0.79
C TYR A 8 -4.33 -5.79 -1.77
N ILE A 9 -5.09 -6.52 -2.59
CA ILE A 9 -6.06 -5.94 -3.52
C ILE A 9 -7.15 -5.18 -2.76
N ILE A 10 -7.68 -5.78 -1.69
CA ILE A 10 -8.69 -5.14 -0.83
C ILE A 10 -8.11 -3.87 -0.21
N ALA A 11 -6.89 -3.92 0.33
CA ALA A 11 -6.22 -2.77 0.92
C ALA A 11 -6.05 -1.64 -0.09
N PHE A 12 -5.46 -1.92 -1.26
CA PHE A 12 -5.28 -0.93 -2.31
C PHE A 12 -6.61 -0.33 -2.77
N SER A 13 -7.65 -1.15 -2.95
CA SER A 13 -8.99 -0.69 -3.36
C SER A 13 -9.64 0.22 -2.30
N LEU A 14 -9.54 -0.14 -1.02
CA LEU A 14 -10.00 0.70 0.09
C LEU A 14 -9.24 2.02 0.13
N PHE A 15 -7.94 1.99 -0.14
CA PHE A 15 -7.13 3.20 -0.20
C PHE A 15 -7.64 4.14 -1.29
N LEU A 16 -7.88 3.64 -2.51
CA LEU A 16 -8.43 4.44 -3.61
C LEU A 16 -9.80 5.05 -3.29
N ILE A 17 -10.69 4.28 -2.64
CA ILE A 17 -11.99 4.79 -2.19
C ILE A 17 -11.81 5.93 -1.18
N GLY A 18 -10.93 5.72 -0.19
CA GLY A 18 -10.62 6.71 0.83
C GLY A 18 -9.96 7.97 0.24
N ALA A 19 -9.04 7.81 -0.71
CA ALA A 19 -8.35 8.88 -1.40
C ALA A 19 -9.33 9.70 -2.26
N ALA A 20 -10.13 9.06 -3.11
CA ALA A 20 -11.15 9.72 -3.93
C ALA A 20 -12.13 10.54 -3.06
N LYS A 21 -12.58 9.98 -1.94
CA LYS A 21 -13.41 10.70 -0.97
C LYS A 21 -12.66 11.86 -0.32
N SER A 22 -11.39 11.65 0.04
CA SER A 22 -10.52 12.66 0.63
C SER A 22 -10.34 13.86 -0.30
N PHE A 23 -10.11 13.65 -1.60
CA PHE A 23 -10.01 14.74 -2.59
C PHE A 23 -11.31 15.55 -2.73
N ARG A 24 -12.48 14.90 -2.60
CA ARG A 24 -13.78 15.59 -2.65
C ARG A 24 -14.09 16.38 -1.38
N GLU A 25 -13.70 15.85 -0.22
CA GLU A 25 -14.07 16.38 1.09
C GLU A 25 -12.89 17.04 1.85
N ASN A 26 -11.81 17.40 1.15
CA ASN A 26 -10.58 17.99 1.70
C ASN A 26 -10.03 17.22 2.93
N GLY A 27 -9.91 15.90 2.81
CA GLY A 27 -9.38 15.05 3.86
C GLY A 27 -10.32 14.94 5.07
N SER A 28 -11.61 14.72 4.85
CA SER A 28 -12.55 14.46 5.96
C SER A 28 -12.04 13.32 6.87
N PRO A 29 -12.35 13.35 8.18
CA PRO A 29 -11.90 12.29 9.11
C PRO A 29 -12.30 10.88 8.66
N ARG A 30 -13.49 10.73 8.04
CA ARG A 30 -13.96 9.45 7.50
C ARG A 30 -13.11 8.95 6.34
N SER A 31 -12.74 9.83 5.40
CA SER A 31 -11.87 9.47 4.28
C SER A 31 -10.48 9.00 4.76
N VAL A 32 -9.92 9.71 5.74
CA VAL A 32 -8.65 9.37 6.38
C VAL A 32 -8.74 8.03 7.11
N ALA A 33 -9.86 7.76 7.80
CA ALA A 33 -10.06 6.48 8.47
C ALA A 33 -10.10 5.31 7.48
N ILE A 34 -10.79 5.46 6.34
CA ILE A 34 -10.83 4.45 5.29
C ILE A 34 -9.42 4.16 4.75
N MET A 35 -8.64 5.21 4.42
CA MET A 35 -7.25 5.04 3.99
C MET A 35 -6.36 4.43 5.08
N GLY A 36 -6.60 4.79 6.35
CA GLY A 36 -5.86 4.23 7.49
C GLY A 36 -6.13 2.73 7.67
N VAL A 37 -7.38 2.30 7.50
CA VAL A 37 -7.73 0.86 7.52
C VAL A 37 -7.06 0.13 6.36
N ALA A 38 -7.05 0.71 5.16
CA ALA A 38 -6.34 0.14 4.02
C ALA A 38 -4.85 -0.08 4.32
N VAL A 39 -4.15 0.96 4.77
CA VAL A 39 -2.71 0.89 5.12
C VAL A 39 -2.48 -0.09 6.27
N LEU A 40 -3.41 -0.21 7.22
CA LEU A 40 -3.29 -1.18 8.30
C LEU A 40 -3.43 -2.62 7.80
N ILE A 41 -4.39 -2.90 6.92
CA ILE A 41 -4.54 -4.24 6.31
C ILE A 41 -3.28 -4.61 5.54
N ASP A 42 -2.75 -3.68 4.75
CA ASP A 42 -1.50 -3.84 3.99
C ASP A 42 -0.31 -4.15 4.90
N PHE A 43 -0.09 -3.31 5.90
CA PHE A 43 0.97 -3.47 6.88
C PHE A 43 0.88 -4.81 7.61
N LEU A 44 -0.32 -5.20 8.06
CA LEU A 44 -0.52 -6.48 8.75
C LEU A 44 -0.28 -7.65 7.81
N THR A 45 -0.71 -7.56 6.55
CA THR A 45 -0.49 -8.59 5.54
C THR A 45 1.01 -8.80 5.29
N ALA A 46 1.81 -7.72 5.29
CA ALA A 46 3.26 -7.79 5.11
C ALA A 46 4.02 -8.22 6.38
N MET A 47 3.58 -7.79 7.56
CA MET A 47 4.34 -7.96 8.81
C MET A 47 3.98 -9.22 9.60
N LEU A 48 2.72 -9.68 9.58
CA LEU A 48 2.30 -10.87 10.31
C LEU A 48 3.04 -12.17 9.88
N PRO A 49 3.37 -12.39 8.59
CA PRO A 49 4.22 -13.53 8.20
C PRO A 49 5.57 -13.54 8.91
N LEU A 50 6.16 -12.35 9.14
CA LEU A 50 7.45 -12.21 9.85
C LEU A 50 7.32 -12.57 11.34
N ALA A 51 6.12 -12.42 11.91
CA ALA A 51 5.79 -12.85 13.27
C ALA A 51 5.37 -14.33 13.38
N GLY A 52 5.42 -15.08 12.27
CA GLY A 52 5.13 -16.53 12.24
C GLY A 52 3.72 -16.91 11.78
N VAL A 53 2.90 -15.97 11.31
CA VAL A 53 1.56 -16.29 10.79
C VAL A 53 1.67 -16.93 9.40
N GLU A 54 1.64 -18.26 9.35
CA GLU A 54 1.92 -19.02 8.13
C GLU A 54 0.89 -18.85 7.02
N PHE A 55 -0.37 -18.60 7.38
CA PHE A 55 -1.47 -18.39 6.43
C PHE A 55 -1.23 -17.20 5.48
N LEU A 56 -0.42 -16.23 5.90
CA LEU A 56 -0.09 -15.03 5.13
C LEU A 56 1.26 -15.12 4.42
N LYS A 57 2.00 -16.23 4.56
CA LYS A 57 3.28 -16.41 3.86
C LYS A 57 3.03 -16.52 2.36
N MET A 58 3.66 -15.63 1.59
CA MET A 58 3.70 -15.75 0.13
C MET A 58 4.69 -16.86 -0.25
N HIS A 59 4.25 -17.76 -1.13
CA HIS A 59 5.12 -18.79 -1.73
C HIS A 59 5.94 -18.17 -2.85
N VAL A 60 6.95 -17.39 -2.47
CA VAL A 60 7.83 -16.71 -3.41
C VAL A 60 8.84 -17.70 -3.99
N GLN A 61 8.77 -17.97 -5.30
CA GLN A 61 9.73 -18.84 -5.98
C GLN A 61 11.01 -18.08 -6.35
N GLY A 62 11.87 -17.84 -5.34
CA GLY A 62 13.20 -17.26 -5.51
C GLY A 62 13.29 -15.76 -5.21
N ARG A 63 14.51 -15.21 -5.21
CA ARG A 63 14.78 -13.80 -4.90
C ARG A 63 14.95 -13.02 -6.21
N ASN A 64 13.90 -12.34 -6.65
CA ASN A 64 13.91 -11.48 -7.84
C ASN A 64 14.05 -10.00 -7.44
N LEU A 65 14.77 -9.21 -8.25
CA LEU A 65 14.91 -7.76 -8.09
C LEU A 65 13.55 -7.06 -7.92
N ALA A 66 12.52 -7.53 -8.63
CA ALA A 66 11.15 -7.01 -8.52
C ALA A 66 10.62 -7.05 -7.08
N LEU A 67 10.87 -8.14 -6.34
CA LEU A 67 10.42 -8.25 -4.94
C LEU A 67 11.16 -7.29 -4.02
N VAL A 68 12.46 -7.11 -4.24
CA VAL A 68 13.25 -6.17 -3.44
C VAL A 68 12.76 -4.75 -3.67
N ILE A 69 12.49 -4.38 -4.93
CA ILE A 69 11.92 -3.09 -5.29
C ILE A 69 10.53 -2.93 -4.66
N GLY A 70 9.66 -3.94 -4.75
CA GLY A 70 8.35 -3.94 -4.09
C GLY A 70 8.46 -3.66 -2.60
N ILE A 71 9.26 -4.44 -1.86
CA ILE A 71 9.46 -4.24 -0.41
C ILE A 71 9.89 -2.80 -0.09
N LEU A 72 10.85 -2.23 -0.83
CA LEU A 72 11.29 -0.85 -0.63
C LEU A 72 10.20 0.17 -0.91
N LEU A 73 9.40 -0.04 -1.96
CA LEU A 73 8.26 0.80 -2.29
C LEU A 73 7.16 0.70 -1.24
N GLY A 74 6.87 -0.49 -0.70
CA GLY A 74 5.91 -0.67 0.40
C GLY A 74 6.27 0.15 1.64
N PHE A 75 7.55 0.13 2.07
CA PHE A 75 8.02 1.01 3.13
C PHE A 75 7.88 2.50 2.79
N ALA A 76 8.15 2.87 1.54
CA ALA A 76 7.99 4.25 1.07
C ALA A 76 6.51 4.69 1.08
N VAL A 77 5.58 3.82 0.72
CA VAL A 77 4.13 4.05 0.78
C VAL A 77 3.69 4.35 2.21
N TRP A 78 4.11 3.52 3.18
CA TRP A 78 3.77 3.75 4.59
C TRP A 78 4.35 5.07 5.11
N ALA A 79 5.61 5.36 4.78
CA ALA A 79 6.26 6.61 5.17
C ALA A 79 5.55 7.84 4.56
N LEU A 80 5.23 7.81 3.27
CA LEU A 80 4.51 8.89 2.59
C LEU A 80 3.13 9.11 3.19
N PHE A 81 2.40 8.04 3.49
CA PHE A 81 1.09 8.16 4.11
C PHE A 81 1.19 8.81 5.50
N LEU A 82 2.17 8.40 6.33
CA LEU A 82 2.42 9.05 7.61
C LEU A 82 2.74 10.54 7.46
N VAL A 83 3.60 10.90 6.50
CA VAL A 83 3.93 12.32 6.21
C VAL A 83 2.71 13.08 5.68
N ALA A 84 1.83 12.44 4.93
CA ALA A 84 0.55 13.01 4.49
C ALA A 84 -0.33 13.35 5.70
N LEU A 85 -0.48 12.42 6.65
CA LEU A 85 -1.24 12.64 7.89
C LEU A 85 -0.68 13.81 8.71
N LEU A 86 0.65 13.89 8.83
CA LEU A 86 1.31 15.02 9.51
C LEU A 86 1.07 16.35 8.78
N SER A 87 1.13 16.36 7.45
CA SER A 87 0.86 17.53 6.63
C SER A 87 -0.57 18.02 6.80
N LYS A 88 -1.53 17.09 6.84
CA LYS A 88 -2.94 17.38 7.15
C LYS A 88 -3.12 17.96 8.54
N ARG A 89 -2.49 17.40 9.57
CA ARG A 89 -2.54 17.93 10.95
C ARG A 89 -2.02 19.37 11.03
N LYS A 90 -1.06 19.74 10.17
CA LYS A 90 -0.53 21.11 10.04
C LYS A 90 -1.39 22.02 9.15
N GLY A 91 -2.57 21.57 8.71
CA GLY A 91 -3.45 22.33 7.81
C GLY A 91 -2.93 22.48 6.38
N LYS A 92 -1.86 21.77 5.99
CA LYS A 92 -1.24 21.86 4.65
C LYS A 92 -1.96 20.93 3.66
N TYR A 93 -3.24 21.21 3.38
CA TYR A 93 -4.08 20.37 2.53
C TYR A 93 -3.54 20.15 1.10
N PRO A 94 -2.96 21.16 0.41
CA PRO A 94 -2.38 20.93 -0.92
C PRO A 94 -1.22 19.92 -0.90
N LEU A 95 -0.36 20.00 0.13
CA LEU A 95 0.75 19.05 0.30
C LEU A 95 0.22 17.67 0.67
N TYR A 96 -0.76 17.59 1.57
CA TYR A 96 -1.44 16.34 1.91
C TYR A 96 -1.97 15.63 0.65
N HIS A 97 -2.70 16.35 -0.21
CA HIS A 97 -3.26 15.79 -1.44
C HIS A 97 -2.19 15.31 -2.41
N ARG A 98 -1.10 16.07 -2.60
CA ARG A 98 0.05 15.64 -3.41
C ARG A 98 0.69 14.36 -2.86
N LEU A 99 0.84 14.26 -1.55
CA LEU A 99 1.40 13.08 -0.90
C LEU A 99 0.47 11.86 -1.03
N ILE A 100 -0.85 12.04 -0.91
CA ILE A 100 -1.81 10.97 -1.17
C ILE A 100 -1.72 10.49 -2.62
N THR A 101 -1.70 11.40 -3.61
CA THR A 101 -1.52 11.01 -5.02
C THR A 101 -0.22 10.26 -5.25
N LEU A 102 0.90 10.72 -4.67
CA LEU A 102 2.18 10.03 -4.77
C LEU A 102 2.12 8.64 -4.11
N THR A 103 1.41 8.52 -2.99
CA THR A 103 1.19 7.24 -2.30
C THR A 103 0.41 6.28 -3.19
N GLU A 104 -0.65 6.72 -3.87
CA GLU A 104 -1.43 5.90 -4.81
C GLU A 104 -0.55 5.36 -5.95
N ILE A 105 0.28 6.23 -6.55
CA ILE A 105 1.14 5.86 -7.67
C ILE A 105 2.21 4.84 -7.22
N LEU A 106 2.90 5.12 -6.11
CA LEU A 106 3.94 4.22 -5.62
C LEU A 106 3.35 2.88 -5.17
N TRP A 107 2.20 2.87 -4.52
CA TRP A 107 1.54 1.64 -4.08
C TRP A 107 1.04 0.83 -5.27
N PHE A 108 0.59 1.47 -6.34
CA PHE A 108 0.27 0.76 -7.58
C PHE A 108 1.52 0.09 -8.18
N ILE A 109 2.64 0.81 -8.28
CA ILE A 109 3.90 0.23 -8.81
C ILE A 109 4.37 -0.92 -7.94
N ASP A 110 4.33 -0.74 -6.62
CA ASP A 110 4.65 -1.76 -5.63
C ASP A 110 3.79 -3.03 -5.81
N PHE A 111 2.48 -2.88 -5.96
CA PHE A 111 1.57 -3.99 -6.24
C PHE A 111 1.95 -4.75 -7.51
N ILE A 112 2.27 -4.04 -8.60
CA ILE A 112 2.74 -4.68 -9.84
C ILE A 112 4.06 -5.41 -9.62
N MET A 113 5.01 -4.81 -8.89
CA MET A 113 6.29 -5.44 -8.59
C MET A 113 6.14 -6.71 -7.74
N PHE A 114 5.21 -6.74 -6.79
CA PHE A 114 4.89 -7.94 -6.02
C PHE A 114 4.26 -9.02 -6.89
N LEU A 115 3.36 -8.67 -7.82
CA LEU A 115 2.80 -9.62 -8.77
C LEU A 115 3.88 -10.20 -9.70
N LEU A 116 4.73 -9.34 -10.29
CA LEU A 116 5.86 -9.77 -11.14
C LEU A 116 6.89 -10.61 -10.37
N GLY A 117 7.06 -10.33 -9.09
CA GLY A 117 7.96 -11.07 -8.21
C GLY A 117 7.43 -12.44 -7.82
N THR A 118 6.11 -12.56 -7.65
CA THR A 118 5.44 -13.79 -7.20
C THR A 118 5.17 -14.73 -8.36
N TYR A 119 4.69 -14.18 -9.47
CA TYR A 119 4.48 -14.91 -10.72
C TYR A 119 5.71 -14.64 -11.58
N LYS A 120 6.61 -15.63 -11.73
CA LYS A 120 7.69 -15.57 -12.73
C LYS A 120 7.06 -15.38 -14.11
N PHE A 121 6.87 -14.13 -14.53
CA PHE A 121 6.71 -13.84 -15.94
C PHE A 121 8.12 -13.98 -16.50
N GLU A 122 8.39 -15.13 -17.12
CA GLU A 122 9.59 -15.28 -17.94
C GLU A 122 9.49 -14.21 -19.03
N LEU A 123 10.17 -13.09 -18.81
CA LEU A 123 10.43 -12.09 -19.84
C LEU A 123 11.45 -12.72 -20.78
N THR A 124 10.98 -13.63 -21.64
CA THR A 124 11.68 -14.10 -22.84
C THR A 124 11.91 -12.96 -23.80
#